data_AF-A0A0A7FXQ1-F1
#
_entry.id   AF-A0A0A7FXQ1-F1
#
_cell.length_a   1.000
_cell.length_b   1.000
_cell.length_c   1.000
_cell.angle_alpha   90.00
_cell.angle_beta   90.00
_cell.angle_gamma   90.00
#
_symmetry.space_group_name_H-M   'P 1'
#
loop_
_entity.id
_entity.type
_entity.pdbx_description
1 polymer ?
#
loop_
_entity_poly.entity_id
_entity_poly.type
_entity_poly.pdbx_seq_one_letter_code
_entity_poly.pdbx_strand_id
1 'polypeptide(L)'
;MADEIKVTSTISETTNLNGLVEIETKGIKQQVMSMNCSLVEGGVANIQTYVNDMNLFKANSALVAAEVQKFRTKANEVAKGLNCFVF
;
A
#
# COMPACT_ATOMS: atom_id res chain seq x y z
N MET A 1 22.13 -35.74 -29.25
CA MET A 1 22.09 -34.33 -28.85
C MET A 1 20.79 -34.17 -28.09
N ALA A 2 20.83 -34.09 -26.77
CA ALA A 2 19.63 -33.89 -25.96
C ALA A 2 19.52 -32.38 -25.69
N ASP A 3 18.47 -31.75 -26.21
CA ASP A 3 18.14 -30.38 -25.85
C ASP A 3 17.78 -30.35 -24.36
N GLU A 4 18.61 -29.68 -23.58
CA GLU A 4 18.36 -29.47 -22.16
C GLU A 4 17.31 -28.35 -22.03
N ILE A 5 16.07 -28.73 -21.73
CA ILE A 5 14.98 -27.77 -21.54
C ILE A 5 15.23 -27.01 -20.24
N LYS A 6 15.63 -25.74 -20.37
CA LYS A 6 15.81 -24.84 -19.23
C LYS A 6 14.46 -24.22 -18.84
N VAL A 7 13.80 -24.83 -17.86
CA VAL A 7 12.61 -24.27 -17.23
C VAL A 7 13.05 -23.29 -16.14
N THR A 8 12.68 -22.02 -16.29
CA THR A 8 12.87 -21.01 -15.24
C THR A 8 11.51 -20.41 -14.90
N SER A 9 11.15 -20.48 -13.62
CA SER A 9 9.92 -19.90 -13.08
C SER A 9 10.30 -18.65 -12.31
N THR A 10 9.88 -17.48 -12.77
CA THR A 10 9.86 -16.28 -11.92
C THR A 10 8.49 -16.23 -11.25
N ILE A 11 8.41 -16.78 -10.04
CA ILE A 11 7.23 -16.62 -9.20
C ILE A 11 7.43 -15.32 -8.42
N SER A 12 6.54 -14.35 -8.64
CA SER A 12 6.52 -13.09 -7.90
C SER A 12 5.25 -13.04 -7.04
N GLU A 13 5.37 -13.42 -5.77
CA GLU A 13 4.36 -13.11 -4.76
C GLU A 13 4.49 -11.63 -4.37
N THR A 14 3.83 -10.74 -5.12
CA THR A 14 3.81 -9.33 -4.73
C THR A 14 2.82 -9.13 -3.57
N THR A 15 3.31 -8.92 -2.35
CA THR A 15 2.46 -8.48 -1.22
C THR A 15 2.23 -6.97 -1.30
N ASN A 16 1.65 -6.53 -2.42
CA ASN A 16 1.29 -5.14 -2.67
C ASN A 16 0.00 -4.80 -1.92
N LEU A 17 0.12 -4.01 -0.86
CA LEU A 17 -1.01 -3.41 -0.17
C LEU A 17 -1.37 -2.09 -0.83
N ASN A 18 -2.65 -1.91 -1.16
CA ASN A 18 -3.19 -0.66 -1.67
C ASN A 18 -4.27 -0.14 -0.73
N GLY A 19 -4.28 1.16 -0.50
CA GLY A 19 -5.27 1.84 0.33
C GLY A 19 -5.81 3.07 -0.41
N LEU A 20 -7.09 3.37 -0.20
CA LEU A 20 -7.74 4.57 -0.69
C LEU A 20 -8.38 5.28 0.50
N VAL A 21 -8.23 6.59 0.55
CA VAL A 21 -8.97 7.44 1.49
C VAL A 21 -9.99 8.22 0.70
N GLU A 22 -11.25 7.95 1.00
CA GLU A 22 -12.40 8.65 0.43
C GLU A 22 -13.10 9.44 1.51
N ILE A 23 -13.61 10.61 1.15
CA ILE A 23 -14.45 11.43 2.02
C ILE A 23 -15.81 11.56 1.35
N GLU A 24 -16.86 11.24 2.10
CA GLU A 24 -18.23 11.42 1.65
C GLU A 24 -18.76 12.77 2.13
N THR A 25 -19.13 13.64 1.19
CA THR A 25 -19.81 14.90 1.49
C THR A 25 -21.10 14.99 0.69
N LYS A 26 -22.22 15.29 1.36
CA LYS A 26 -23.54 15.42 0.71
C LYS A 26 -23.93 14.22 -0.16
N GLY A 27 -23.51 13.01 0.24
CA GLY A 27 -23.80 11.76 -0.49
C GLY A 27 -22.87 11.46 -1.68
N ILE A 28 -21.81 12.25 -1.88
CA ILE A 28 -20.82 12.01 -2.95
C ILE A 28 -19.49 11.65 -2.31
N LYS A 29 -18.95 10.49 -2.69
CA LYS A 29 -17.61 10.06 -2.31
C LYS A 29 -16.57 10.70 -3.22
N GLN A 30 -15.57 11.33 -2.60
CA GLN A 30 -14.43 11.91 -3.29
C GLN A 30 -13.16 11.27 -2.77
N GLN A 31 -12.35 10.71 -3.67
CA GLN A 31 -11.06 10.15 -3.31
C GLN A 31 -10.06 11.28 -3.04
N VAL A 32 -9.51 11.30 -1.83
CA VAL A 32 -8.60 12.35 -1.34
C VAL A 32 -7.15 11.90 -1.39
N MET A 33 -6.90 10.61 -1.16
CA MET A 33 -5.55 10.04 -1.13
C MET A 33 -5.56 8.58 -1.61
N SER A 34 -4.48 8.15 -2.26
CA SER A 34 -4.14 6.73 -2.42
C SER A 34 -2.85 6.41 -1.69
N MET A 35 -2.72 5.16 -1.27
CA MET A 35 -1.57 4.62 -0.57
C MET A 35 -1.17 3.29 -1.20
N ASN A 36 0.12 3.04 -1.29
CA ASN A 36 0.68 1.78 -1.78
C ASN A 36 1.86 1.37 -0.90
N CYS A 37 1.98 0.08 -0.62
CA CYS A 37 3.14 -0.52 0.02
C CYS A 37 3.45 -1.87 -0.61
N SER A 38 4.61 -1.99 -1.24
CA SER A 38 5.08 -3.27 -1.80
C SER A 38 5.91 -4.01 -0.76
N LEU A 39 5.33 -5.06 -0.17
CA LEU A 39 6.04 -5.92 0.77
C LEU A 39 6.73 -7.06 0.00
N VAL A 40 7.92 -7.42 0.47
CA VAL A 40 8.74 -8.52 -0.06
C VAL A 40 9.39 -9.22 1.11
N GLU A 41 9.43 -10.55 1.10
CA GLU A 41 10.02 -11.34 2.18
C GLU A 41 11.50 -10.96 2.43
N GLY A 42 11.86 -10.73 3.70
CA GLY A 42 13.20 -10.31 4.10
C GLY A 42 13.61 -8.92 3.59
N GLY A 43 12.69 -8.17 2.98
CA GLY A 43 12.94 -6.90 2.34
C GLY A 43 12.64 -5.68 3.19
N VAL A 44 12.79 -4.51 2.57
CA VAL A 44 12.37 -3.21 3.12
C VAL A 44 11.32 -2.61 2.20
N ALA A 45 10.23 -2.11 2.78
CA ALA A 45 9.12 -1.50 2.08
C ALA A 45 8.89 -0.08 2.58
N ASN A 46 8.49 0.81 1.66
CA ASN A 46 8.09 2.17 1.98
C ASN A 46 6.63 2.37 1.61
N ILE A 47 5.87 3.00 2.49
CA ILE A 47 4.50 3.41 2.19
C ILE A 47 4.54 4.67 1.33
N GLN A 48 4.10 4.53 0.08
CA GLN A 48 3.92 5.63 -0.83
C GLN A 48 2.51 6.21 -0.65
N THR A 49 2.41 7.53 -0.48
CA THR A 49 1.13 8.23 -0.35
C THR A 49 1.01 9.27 -1.46
N TYR A 50 -0.14 9.31 -2.12
CA TYR A 50 -0.44 10.27 -3.18
C TYR A 50 -1.72 11.02 -2.83
N VAL A 51 -1.63 12.33 -2.68
CA VAL A 51 -2.79 13.19 -2.41
C VAL A 51 -3.40 13.61 -3.74
N ASN A 52 -4.66 13.26 -3.95
CA ASN A 52 -5.40 13.55 -5.19
C ASN A 52 -6.18 14.86 -5.09
N ASP A 53 -6.69 15.20 -3.91
CA ASP A 53 -7.34 16.48 -3.64
C ASP A 53 -6.71 17.15 -2.41
N MET A 54 -5.81 18.10 -2.65
CA MET A 54 -5.07 18.80 -1.60
C MET A 54 -5.96 19.67 -0.71
N ASN A 55 -7.05 20.23 -1.25
CA ASN A 55 -7.93 21.12 -0.48
C ASN A 55 -8.76 20.30 0.50
N LEU A 56 -9.36 19.22 -0.01
CA LEU A 56 -10.16 18.31 0.79
C LEU A 56 -9.29 17.56 1.83
N PHE A 57 -8.05 17.22 1.47
CA PHE A 57 -7.04 16.69 2.39
C PHE A 57 -6.76 17.65 3.55
N LYS A 58 -6.42 18.92 3.28
CA LYS A 58 -6.07 19.90 4.31
C LYS A 58 -7.24 20.15 5.27
N ALA A 59 -8.46 20.28 4.72
CA ALA A 59 -9.67 20.50 5.51
C ALA A 59 -10.01 19.34 6.45
N ASN A 60 -9.56 18.12 6.14
CA ASN A 60 -9.88 16.89 6.88
C ASN A 60 -8.62 16.14 7.36
N SER A 61 -7.51 16.86 7.51
CA SER A 61 -6.17 16.27 7.71
C SER A 61 -6.09 15.30 8.89
N ALA A 62 -6.77 15.59 10.01
CA ALA A 62 -6.83 14.70 11.16
C ALA A 62 -7.53 13.36 10.86
N LEU A 63 -8.64 13.40 10.10
CA LEU A 63 -9.38 12.19 9.72
C LEU A 63 -8.59 11.37 8.70
N VAL A 64 -7.98 12.04 7.71
CA VAL A 64 -7.12 11.36 6.73
C VAL A 64 -5.91 10.72 7.44
N ALA A 65 -5.29 11.41 8.40
CA ALA A 65 -4.18 10.86 9.17
C ALA A 65 -4.56 9.59 9.95
N ALA A 66 -5.78 9.51 10.48
CA ALA A 66 -6.28 8.31 11.16
C ALA A 66 -6.39 7.12 10.20
N GLU A 67 -6.89 7.33 8.97
CA GLU A 67 -6.95 6.28 7.95
C GLU A 67 -5.57 5.86 7.45
N VAL A 68 -4.65 6.82 7.28
CA VAL A 68 -3.23 6.54 6.98
C VAL A 68 -2.61 5.68 8.08
N GLN A 69 -2.90 5.97 9.35
CA GLN A 69 -2.38 5.18 10.46
C GLN A 69 -2.92 3.75 10.47
N LYS A 70 -4.20 3.54 10.13
CA LYS A 70 -4.76 2.19 9.98
C LYS A 70 -4.04 1.40 8.89
N PHE A 71 -3.78 2.05 7.75
CA PHE A 71 -3.02 1.44 6.66
C PHE A 71 -1.59 1.07 7.11
N ARG A 72 -0.90 1.98 7.81
CA ARG A 72 0.43 1.73 8.41
C ARG A 72 0.42 0.55 9.36
N THR A 73 -0.56 0.45 10.26
CA THR A 73 -0.70 -0.69 11.17
C THR A 73 -0.88 -1.98 10.40
N LYS A 74 -1.76 -2.00 9.38
CA LYS A 74 -1.99 -3.20 8.57
C LYS A 74 -0.75 -3.62 7.79
N ALA A 75 -0.03 -2.66 7.21
CA ALA A 75 1.23 -2.93 6.51
C ALA A 75 2.27 -3.56 7.44
N ASN A 76 2.43 -3.02 8.66
CA ASN A 76 3.32 -3.59 9.66
C ASN A 76 2.91 -5.00 10.11
N GLU A 77 1.61 -5.28 10.27
CA GLU A 77 1.11 -6.61 10.61
C GLU A 77 1.45 -7.66 9.54
N VAL A 78 1.22 -7.32 8.27
CA VAL A 78 1.53 -8.22 7.15
C VAL A 78 3.04 -8.39 6.99
N ALA A 79 3.79 -7.31 7.15
CA ALA A 79 5.25 -7.32 7.01
C ALA A 79 5.94 -8.20 8.06
N LYS A 80 5.41 -8.32 9.29
CA LYS A 80 5.91 -9.25 10.31
C LYS A 80 5.91 -10.71 9.83
N GLY A 81 4.84 -11.13 9.14
CA GLY A 81 4.74 -12.49 8.58
C GLY A 81 5.76 -12.77 7.47
N LEU A 82 6.31 -11.72 6.88
CA LEU A 82 7.27 -11.76 5.78
C LEU A 82 8.69 -11.40 6.22
N ASN A 83 8.94 -11.16 7.51
CA ASN A 83 10.20 -10.57 7.99
C ASN A 83 10.61 -9.31 7.18
N CYS A 84 9.63 -8.50 6.78
CA CYS A 84 9.80 -7.28 6.00
C CYS A 84 9.73 -6.05 6.93
N PHE A 85 10.54 -5.04 6.68
CA PHE A 85 10.55 -3.79 7.47
C PHE A 85 9.85 -2.67 6.70
N VAL A 86 8.87 -2.00 7.33
CA VAL A 86 8.05 -0.95 6.71
C VAL A 86 8.35 0.42 7.30
N PHE A 87 8.51 1.44 6.44
CA PHE A 87 8.70 2.86 6.81
C PHE A 87 7.61 3.76 6.20
#